data_AF-A0A933UD25-F1
#
_entry.id   AF-A0A933UD25-F1
#
_cell.length_a   1.000
_cell.length_b   1.000
_cell.length_c   1.000
_cell.angle_alpha   90.00
_cell.angle_beta   90.00
_cell.angle_gamma   90.00
#
_symmetry.space_group_name_H-M   'P 1'
#
loop_
_entity.id
_entity.type
_entity.pdbx_description
1 polymer ?
#
loop_
_entity_poly.entity_id
_entity_poly.type
_entity_poly.pdbx_seq_one_letter_code
_entity_poly.pdbx_strand_id
1 'polypeptide(L)'
;MVVHFGGQPAQMTAVGKKIDPSNSEFRIPNPELECSANDPTVHGLPSSSDPQPSTLNPQPVRVPGIMDVCRAHGVRVVEDAAHAFPARWGGRMIGSIGDITCFSFYANKTITTAEGGMLTTDDERLFKRVKVMRLHGIDRDIWNRFTAEKPSWEYDVVAPGFKYNLPDVNAAIGLAQLERAEAMRRVRQHCVEYYLDHLAGIDCLDLPVNRVPWTDHACHLFPLVVKPEAPVNRNRLIELLFERGIGTSVHYKPLHRMTYYRERYQLNPELFPNAERIWQGAVTLPLYPSLTEEDQAYVVEAVRELLDGGSQ
;
A
#
# COMPACT_ATOMS: atom_id res chain seq x y z
N MET A 1 -14.74 4.01 -3.99
CA MET A 1 -13.50 3.50 -4.62
C MET A 1 -12.51 3.20 -3.52
N VAL A 2 -11.88 2.03 -3.52
CA VAL A 2 -10.77 1.71 -2.60
C VAL A 2 -9.46 2.02 -3.32
N VAL A 3 -8.56 2.75 -2.66
CA VAL A 3 -7.21 3.06 -3.13
C VAL A 3 -6.22 2.41 -2.18
N HIS A 4 -5.38 1.50 -2.66
CA HIS A 4 -4.31 0.90 -1.85
C HIS A 4 -3.04 1.77 -1.92
N PHE A 5 -2.28 1.84 -0.83
CA PHE A 5 -0.95 2.44 -0.81
C PHE A 5 0.10 1.39 -0.44
N GLY A 6 1.00 1.05 -1.36
CA GLY A 6 2.12 0.12 -1.14
C GLY A 6 3.28 0.67 -0.31
N GLY A 7 3.02 1.64 0.58
CA GLY A 7 4.03 2.45 1.28
C GLY A 7 4.35 3.77 0.57
N GLN A 8 4.15 3.81 -0.76
CA GLN A 8 4.15 5.04 -1.56
C GLN A 8 2.71 5.53 -1.80
N PRO A 9 2.47 6.84 -1.68
CA PRO A 9 1.19 7.43 -2.07
C PRO A 9 0.87 7.30 -3.57
N ALA A 10 1.88 7.03 -4.42
CA ALA A 10 1.74 7.07 -5.88
C ALA A 10 1.35 5.72 -6.53
N GLN A 11 1.38 4.59 -5.81
CA GLN A 11 0.88 3.31 -6.31
C GLN A 11 -0.62 3.19 -6.01
N MET A 12 -1.45 3.98 -6.70
CA MET A 12 -2.90 3.99 -6.52
C MET A 12 -3.56 3.02 -7.49
N THR A 13 -4.02 1.87 -7.00
CA THR A 13 -4.95 1.02 -7.76
C THR A 13 -6.37 1.34 -7.33
N ALA A 14 -7.17 1.89 -8.25
CA ALA A 14 -8.57 2.16 -8.01
C ALA A 14 -9.42 0.89 -8.23
N VAL A 15 -10.17 0.47 -7.21
CA VAL A 15 -11.26 -0.50 -7.36
C VAL A 15 -12.55 0.19 -6.94
N GLY A 16 -13.49 0.46 -7.86
CA GLY A 16 -14.70 1.19 -7.53
C GLY A 16 -15.89 0.95 -8.47
N LYS A 17 -17.06 0.70 -7.86
CA LYS A 17 -18.42 0.75 -8.45
C LYS A 17 -19.34 1.54 -7.50
N LYS A 18 -20.45 2.08 -8.01
CA LYS A 18 -21.57 2.60 -7.20
C LYS A 18 -22.07 1.49 -6.26
N ILE A 19 -22.13 1.78 -4.95
CA ILE A 19 -22.74 0.89 -3.95
C ILE A 19 -24.24 1.20 -3.95
N ASP A 20 -25.05 0.22 -4.37
CA ASP A 20 -26.50 0.23 -4.14
C ASP A 20 -26.75 -0.41 -2.78
N PRO A 21 -27.28 0.32 -1.79
CA PRO A 21 -27.51 -0.20 -0.44
C PRO A 21 -28.58 -1.29 -0.36
N SER A 22 -29.31 -1.60 -1.45
CA SER A 22 -30.39 -2.57 -1.45
C SER A 22 -30.04 -3.98 -1.98
N ASN A 23 -28.82 -4.20 -2.49
CA ASN A 23 -28.48 -5.44 -3.20
C ASN A 23 -27.21 -6.11 -2.65
N SER A 24 -27.35 -7.29 -2.05
CA SER A 24 -26.27 -8.05 -1.39
C SER A 24 -25.37 -8.85 -2.35
N GLU A 25 -25.54 -8.70 -3.67
CA GLU A 25 -24.77 -9.44 -4.67
C GLU A 25 -23.74 -8.58 -5.40
N PHE A 26 -22.48 -8.95 -5.24
CA PHE A 26 -21.32 -8.35 -5.89
C PHE A 26 -21.23 -8.86 -7.35
N ARG A 27 -21.64 -8.04 -8.32
CA ARG A 27 -21.41 -8.30 -9.77
C ARG A 27 -20.43 -7.27 -10.34
N ILE A 28 -19.36 -7.75 -10.99
CA ILE A 28 -18.36 -6.96 -11.71
C ILE A 28 -18.78 -6.85 -13.19
N PRO A 29 -19.18 -5.67 -13.70
CA PRO A 29 -19.17 -5.38 -15.13
C PRO A 29 -17.83 -4.73 -15.53
N ASN A 30 -17.53 -4.81 -16.83
CA ASN A 30 -16.28 -4.40 -17.48
C ASN A 30 -15.71 -3.04 -17.00
N PRO A 31 -14.39 -2.93 -16.71
CA PRO A 31 -13.78 -1.71 -16.23
C PRO A 31 -13.37 -0.80 -17.40
N GLU A 32 -14.20 0.19 -17.75
CA GLU A 32 -13.79 1.34 -18.58
C GLU A 32 -13.64 2.60 -17.72
N LEU A 33 -12.78 2.52 -16.70
CA LEU A 33 -12.25 3.68 -15.99
C LEU A 33 -10.73 3.62 -16.09
N GLU A 34 -10.20 3.99 -17.26
CA GLU A 34 -8.77 4.18 -17.45
C GLU A 34 -8.32 5.45 -16.71
N CYS A 35 -7.77 5.27 -15.51
CA CYS A 35 -6.91 6.26 -14.90
C CYS A 35 -5.47 5.85 -15.19
N SER A 36 -4.89 6.36 -16.27
CA SER A 36 -3.47 6.19 -16.51
C SER A 36 -2.67 6.96 -15.45
N ALA A 37 -1.96 6.24 -14.59
CA ALA A 37 -0.83 6.77 -13.82
C ALA A 37 0.52 6.49 -14.52
N ASN A 38 0.48 6.10 -15.80
CA ASN A 38 1.64 5.75 -16.60
C ASN A 38 1.75 6.71 -17.79
N ASP A 39 2.82 7.51 -17.83
CA ASP A 39 3.47 7.70 -19.12
C ASP A 39 5.00 7.67 -18.94
N PRO A 40 5.72 6.96 -19.81
CA PRO A 40 7.17 6.98 -19.90
C PRO A 40 7.59 8.22 -20.67
N THR A 41 8.53 9.00 -20.16
CA THR A 41 9.16 10.03 -21.01
C THR A 41 10.01 9.36 -22.08
N VAL A 42 9.37 9.15 -23.22
CA VAL A 42 9.85 9.09 -24.62
C VAL A 42 11.36 9.34 -24.79
N HIS A 43 12.11 8.27 -25.07
CA HIS A 43 13.36 8.37 -25.81
C HIS A 43 13.07 8.06 -27.28
N GLY A 44 13.21 9.07 -28.13
CA GLY A 44 13.08 8.94 -29.58
C GLY A 44 13.45 10.25 -30.25
N LEU A 45 14.74 10.41 -30.58
CA LEU A 45 15.21 11.47 -31.47
C LEU A 45 14.90 11.08 -32.92
N PRO A 46 14.18 11.88 -33.71
CA PRO A 46 14.35 11.88 -35.15
C PRO A 46 15.48 12.85 -35.50
N SER A 47 16.49 12.33 -36.20
CA SER A 47 17.42 13.16 -36.95
C SER A 47 16.68 13.87 -38.08
N SER A 48 16.63 15.20 -38.07
CA SER A 48 16.68 16.00 -39.30
C SER A 48 16.89 17.48 -38.98
N SER A 49 17.65 18.11 -39.85
CA SER A 49 18.19 19.46 -39.85
C SER A 49 17.12 20.54 -40.09
N ASP A 50 16.90 21.44 -39.12
CA ASP A 50 17.02 22.91 -39.26
C ASP A 50 16.50 23.64 -37.99
N PRO A 51 17.14 24.73 -37.53
CA PRO A 51 16.73 25.43 -36.32
C PRO A 51 15.77 26.61 -36.61
N GLN A 52 14.56 26.52 -36.09
CA GLN A 52 13.67 27.68 -35.86
C GLN A 52 13.48 27.84 -34.34
N PRO A 53 13.71 29.01 -33.73
CA PRO A 53 13.57 29.18 -32.30
C PRO A 53 12.10 29.45 -31.96
N SER A 54 11.31 28.39 -31.72
CA SER A 54 10.00 28.53 -31.10
C SER A 54 10.14 28.44 -29.57
N THR A 55 9.89 29.57 -28.91
CA THR A 55 9.81 29.69 -27.45
C THR A 55 8.50 29.09 -26.92
N LEU A 56 8.27 27.80 -27.17
CA LEU A 56 7.23 27.01 -26.54
C LEU A 56 7.93 25.93 -25.73
N ASN A 57 8.31 26.28 -24.50
CA ASN A 57 8.65 25.29 -23.49
C ASN A 57 7.38 24.45 -23.29
N PRO A 58 7.33 23.16 -23.69
CA PRO A 58 6.14 22.35 -23.48
C PRO A 58 5.94 22.25 -21.97
N GLN A 59 4.97 23.00 -21.42
CA GLN A 59 4.60 22.80 -20.03
C GLN A 59 4.03 21.39 -19.93
N PRO A 60 4.51 20.57 -18.97
CA PRO A 60 3.97 19.23 -18.79
C PRO A 60 2.47 19.33 -18.56
N VAL A 61 1.70 18.69 -19.42
CA VAL A 61 0.24 18.60 -19.30
C VAL A 61 -0.05 17.92 -17.96
N ARG A 62 -0.72 18.61 -17.04
CA ARG A 62 -1.12 18.04 -15.76
C ARG A 62 -2.14 16.93 -16.01
N VAL A 63 -1.73 15.68 -15.85
CA VAL A 63 -2.65 14.53 -15.82
C VAL A 63 -3.42 14.57 -14.48
N PRO A 64 -4.77 14.55 -14.49
CA PRO A 64 -5.56 14.52 -13.25
C PRO A 64 -5.23 13.28 -12.39
N GLY A 65 -5.04 13.48 -11.09
CA GLY A 65 -4.85 12.37 -10.16
C GLY A 65 -6.18 11.69 -9.82
N ILE A 66 -6.14 10.52 -9.17
CA ILE A 66 -7.38 9.76 -8.86
C ILE A 66 -8.38 10.55 -8.02
N MET A 67 -7.89 11.42 -7.12
CA MET A 67 -8.73 12.30 -6.31
C MET A 67 -9.45 13.34 -7.18
N ASP A 68 -8.79 13.88 -8.21
CA ASP A 68 -9.40 14.82 -9.15
C ASP A 68 -10.54 14.12 -9.93
N VAL A 69 -10.28 12.90 -10.41
CA VAL A 69 -11.27 12.08 -11.14
C VAL A 69 -12.47 11.77 -10.27
N CYS A 70 -12.26 11.31 -9.03
CA CYS A 70 -13.34 10.97 -8.12
C CYS A 70 -14.18 12.16 -7.72
N ARG A 71 -13.56 13.33 -7.46
CA ARG A 71 -14.28 14.57 -7.16
C ARG A 71 -15.14 15.01 -8.33
N ALA A 72 -14.61 14.97 -9.55
CA ALA A 72 -15.36 15.32 -10.76
C ALA A 72 -16.62 14.46 -10.96
N HIS A 73 -16.61 13.21 -10.48
CA HIS A 73 -17.72 12.26 -10.62
C HIS A 73 -18.54 12.07 -9.34
N GLY A 74 -18.27 12.84 -8.27
CA GLY A 74 -18.96 12.69 -6.98
C GLY A 74 -18.77 11.31 -6.33
N VAL A 75 -17.65 10.63 -6.61
CA VAL A 75 -17.32 9.30 -6.07
C VAL A 75 -16.54 9.45 -4.76
N ARG A 76 -17.02 8.80 -3.70
CA ARG A 76 -16.32 8.73 -2.41
C ARG A 76 -15.10 7.81 -2.48
N VAL A 77 -14.05 8.19 -1.77
CA VAL A 77 -12.74 7.51 -1.73
C VAL A 77 -12.51 6.92 -0.34
N VAL A 78 -12.23 5.62 -0.31
CA VAL A 78 -11.73 4.90 0.85
C VAL A 78 -10.28 4.55 0.56
N GLU A 79 -9.37 4.95 1.43
CA GLU A 79 -7.96 4.63 1.34
C GLU A 79 -7.67 3.38 2.18
N ASP A 80 -7.04 2.37 1.57
CA ASP A 80 -6.35 1.30 2.27
C ASP A 80 -4.88 1.71 2.46
N ALA A 81 -4.61 2.23 3.65
CA ALA A 81 -3.31 2.71 4.12
C ALA A 81 -2.63 1.70 5.05
N ALA A 82 -2.91 0.39 4.90
CA ALA A 82 -2.33 -0.66 5.74
C ALA A 82 -0.79 -0.62 5.80
N HIS A 83 -0.12 -0.13 4.76
CA HIS A 83 1.34 -0.02 4.67
C HIS A 83 1.88 1.41 4.71
N ALA A 84 1.00 2.40 4.87
CA ALA A 84 1.32 3.80 4.61
C ALA A 84 1.41 4.66 5.85
N PHE A 85 1.34 4.11 7.07
CA PHE A 85 1.66 4.88 8.27
C PHE A 85 3.18 4.93 8.49
N PRO A 86 3.84 6.07 8.76
CA PRO A 86 3.32 7.44 8.89
C PRO A 86 3.60 8.31 7.64
N ALA A 87 3.42 7.77 6.44
CA ALA A 87 3.70 8.44 5.17
C ALA A 87 2.92 9.76 4.99
N ARG A 88 3.42 10.58 4.07
CA ARG A 88 2.86 11.88 3.70
C ARG A 88 2.70 11.99 2.19
N TRP A 89 1.77 12.84 1.77
CA TRP A 89 1.58 13.24 0.38
C TRP A 89 1.30 14.74 0.31
N GLY A 90 2.11 15.49 -0.44
CA GLY A 90 1.98 16.95 -0.53
C GLY A 90 2.05 17.63 0.84
N GLY A 91 2.94 17.15 1.72
CA GLY A 91 3.10 17.66 3.09
C GLY A 91 2.03 17.22 4.10
N ARG A 92 0.94 16.58 3.66
CA ARG A 92 -0.16 16.10 4.50
C ARG A 92 0.03 14.64 4.87
N MET A 93 -0.31 14.24 6.09
CA MET A 93 -0.25 12.84 6.51
C MET A 93 -1.32 12.01 5.78
N ILE A 94 -0.95 10.82 5.32
CA ILE A 94 -1.93 9.83 4.84
C ILE A 94 -2.92 9.58 5.99
N GLY A 95 -4.22 9.50 5.67
CA GLY A 95 -5.29 9.55 6.68
C GLY A 95 -6.14 10.82 6.66
N SER A 96 -5.69 11.84 5.93
CA SER A 96 -6.37 13.15 5.82
C SER A 96 -6.78 13.53 4.39
N ILE A 97 -6.64 12.64 3.41
CA ILE A 97 -6.75 12.98 1.99
C ILE A 97 -8.10 12.53 1.41
N GLY A 98 -8.42 11.24 1.53
CA GLY A 98 -9.69 10.62 1.16
C GLY A 98 -10.81 10.89 2.16
N ASP A 99 -12.01 10.34 1.87
CA ASP A 99 -13.16 10.47 2.76
C ASP A 99 -13.05 9.57 3.99
N ILE A 100 -12.44 8.41 3.82
CA ILE A 100 -12.14 7.42 4.86
C ILE A 100 -10.74 6.88 4.57
N THR A 101 -9.92 6.69 5.60
CA THR A 101 -8.66 5.96 5.49
C THR A 101 -8.58 4.86 6.54
N CYS A 102 -8.20 3.67 6.12
CA CYS A 102 -8.05 2.49 6.96
C CYS A 102 -6.57 2.11 7.11
N PHE A 103 -6.12 1.94 8.34
CA PHE A 103 -4.78 1.50 8.70
C PHE A 103 -4.82 0.11 9.32
N SER A 104 -3.73 -0.64 9.15
CA SER A 104 -3.51 -1.93 9.80
C SER A 104 -2.38 -1.79 10.81
N PHE A 105 -2.56 -2.38 11.98
CA PHE A 105 -1.56 -2.48 13.05
C PHE A 105 -1.27 -3.94 13.40
N TYR A 106 -1.36 -4.83 12.40
CA TYR A 106 -0.93 -6.22 12.52
C TYR A 106 0.56 -6.32 12.88
N ALA A 107 0.99 -7.47 13.40
CA ALA A 107 2.32 -7.72 13.95
C ALA A 107 3.48 -7.25 13.07
N ASN A 108 3.34 -7.34 11.74
CA ASN A 108 4.43 -7.00 10.80
C ASN A 108 4.37 -5.56 10.25
N LYS A 109 3.39 -4.74 10.65
CA LYS A 109 3.21 -3.37 10.12
C LYS A 109 4.25 -2.40 10.68
N THR A 110 4.31 -1.19 10.11
CA THR A 110 5.31 -0.17 10.49
C THR A 110 5.21 0.23 11.96
N ILE A 111 3.99 0.22 12.51
CA ILE A 111 3.69 0.15 13.93
C ILE A 111 2.71 -1.01 14.17
N THR A 112 2.67 -1.55 15.38
CA THR A 112 1.78 -2.67 15.70
C THR A 112 1.00 -2.50 16.99
N THR A 113 -0.15 -3.16 17.06
CA THR A 113 -0.90 -3.42 18.29
C THR A 113 -1.05 -4.93 18.53
N ALA A 114 -0.12 -5.74 17.99
CA ALA A 114 -0.23 -7.18 17.72
C ALA A 114 -1.33 -7.49 16.68
N GLU A 115 -2.58 -7.19 17.03
CA GLU A 115 -3.73 -7.19 16.14
C GLU A 115 -4.45 -5.85 16.30
N GLY A 116 -4.90 -5.26 15.19
CA GLY A 116 -5.65 -4.02 15.23
C GLY A 116 -5.60 -3.22 13.94
N GLY A 117 -6.31 -2.10 13.97
CA GLY A 117 -6.38 -1.15 12.88
C GLY A 117 -7.07 0.13 13.32
N MET A 118 -7.10 1.11 12.42
CA MET A 118 -7.67 2.41 12.68
C MET A 118 -8.38 2.92 11.44
N LEU A 119 -9.49 3.63 11.65
CA LEU A 119 -10.18 4.37 10.61
C LEU A 119 -10.09 5.85 10.94
N THR A 120 -9.72 6.67 9.96
CA THR A 120 -9.77 8.14 10.06
C THR A 120 -10.77 8.70 9.05
N THR A 121 -11.46 9.78 9.44
CA THR A 121 -12.39 10.53 8.58
C THR A 121 -12.63 11.90 9.21
N ASP A 122 -12.79 12.94 8.38
CA ASP A 122 -13.23 14.28 8.81
C ASP A 122 -14.77 14.40 8.80
N ASP A 123 -15.49 13.38 8.33
CA ASP A 123 -16.95 13.38 8.24
C ASP A 123 -17.57 12.87 9.55
N GLU A 124 -18.13 13.79 10.33
CA GLU A 124 -18.76 13.48 11.62
C GLU A 124 -19.89 12.45 11.50
N ARG A 125 -20.61 12.42 10.37
CA ARG A 125 -21.70 11.45 10.15
C ARG A 125 -21.13 10.04 9.98
N LEU A 126 -20.05 9.90 9.22
CA LEU A 126 -19.33 8.63 9.08
C LEU A 126 -18.72 8.19 10.40
N PHE A 127 -18.08 9.09 11.13
CA PHE A 127 -17.52 8.79 12.46
C PHE A 127 -18.59 8.23 13.42
N LYS A 128 -19.74 8.89 13.55
CA LYS A 128 -20.85 8.43 14.38
C LYS A 128 -21.35 7.05 13.93
N ARG A 129 -21.50 6.84 12.63
CA ARG A 129 -21.92 5.55 12.07
C ARG A 129 -20.92 4.43 12.39
N VAL A 130 -19.63 4.67 12.21
CA VAL A 130 -18.57 3.70 12.50
C VAL A 130 -18.53 3.35 13.99
N LYS A 131 -18.70 4.33 14.89
CA LYS A 131 -18.74 4.07 16.34
C LYS A 131 -19.90 3.14 16.76
N VAL A 132 -21.05 3.29 16.14
CA VAL A 132 -22.21 2.40 16.35
C VAL A 132 -21.92 1.02 15.76
N MET A 133 -21.49 0.97 14.49
CA MET A 133 -21.27 -0.29 13.77
C MET A 133 -20.12 -1.14 14.34
N ARG A 134 -19.09 -0.56 14.96
CA ARG A 134 -17.97 -1.34 15.52
C ARG A 134 -18.33 -2.10 16.79
N LEU A 135 -19.48 -1.79 17.41
CA LEU A 135 -19.84 -2.26 18.75
C LEU A 135 -21.32 -2.65 18.83
N HIS A 136 -21.66 -3.72 18.11
CA HIS A 136 -22.97 -4.37 18.05
C HIS A 136 -24.13 -3.50 17.55
N GLY A 137 -23.85 -2.30 17.03
CA GLY A 137 -24.89 -1.39 16.58
C GLY A 137 -25.61 -0.67 17.72
N ILE A 138 -24.99 -0.66 18.91
CA ILE A 138 -25.52 0.01 20.08
C ILE A 138 -25.38 1.53 19.88
N ASP A 139 -26.46 2.26 20.13
CA ASP A 139 -26.58 3.71 19.91
C ASP A 139 -25.77 4.57 20.89
N ARG A 140 -25.17 3.95 21.91
CA ARG A 140 -24.48 4.61 22.99
C ARG A 140 -23.04 4.10 23.19
N ASP A 141 -22.12 5.01 23.45
CA ASP A 141 -20.78 4.64 23.90
C ASP A 141 -20.82 4.03 25.30
N ILE A 142 -20.13 2.90 25.50
CA ILE A 142 -20.02 2.22 26.80
C ILE A 142 -19.44 3.15 27.86
N TRP A 143 -18.51 4.06 27.50
CA TRP A 143 -17.90 4.98 28.47
C TRP A 143 -18.91 5.97 29.06
N ASN A 144 -19.98 6.29 28.32
CA ASN A 144 -21.07 7.15 28.80
C ASN A 144 -21.87 6.49 29.92
N ARG A 145 -21.66 5.21 30.23
CA ARG A 145 -22.26 4.53 31.40
C ARG A 145 -21.56 4.86 32.71
N PHE A 146 -20.25 5.09 32.65
CA PHE A 146 -19.42 5.36 33.83
C PHE A 146 -19.24 6.86 34.11
N THR A 147 -19.65 7.72 33.18
CA THR A 147 -19.50 9.18 33.26
C THR A 147 -20.83 9.92 33.36
N ALA A 148 -21.98 9.23 33.26
CA ALA A 148 -23.29 9.86 33.37
C ALA A 148 -23.67 10.11 34.84
N GLU A 149 -24.22 11.31 35.10
CA GLU A 149 -24.75 11.70 36.41
C GLU A 149 -26.02 10.93 36.82
N LYS A 150 -26.64 10.19 35.88
CA LYS A 150 -27.85 9.39 36.10
C LYS A 150 -27.66 7.94 35.64
N PRO A 151 -28.35 6.97 36.26
CA PRO A 151 -28.31 5.57 35.87
C PRO A 151 -28.63 5.41 34.38
N SER A 152 -27.71 4.73 33.69
CA SER A 152 -27.61 4.74 32.23
C SER A 152 -27.59 3.29 31.70
N TRP A 153 -28.44 2.45 32.26
CA TRP A 153 -28.46 1.02 31.93
C TRP A 153 -29.19 0.74 30.60
N GLU A 154 -30.14 1.59 30.22
CA GLU A 154 -30.91 1.44 28.98
C GLU A 154 -30.07 1.82 27.74
N TYR A 155 -30.13 0.98 26.71
CA TYR A 155 -29.51 1.18 25.40
C TYR A 155 -30.33 0.44 24.34
N ASP A 156 -30.22 0.85 23.08
CA ASP A 156 -30.90 0.19 21.96
C ASP A 156 -29.90 -0.28 20.90
N VAL A 157 -30.28 -1.29 20.13
CA VAL A 157 -29.55 -1.78 18.96
C VAL A 157 -30.20 -1.18 17.71
N VAL A 158 -29.67 -0.06 17.26
CA VAL A 158 -30.23 0.72 16.14
C VAL A 158 -29.69 0.29 14.77
N ALA A 159 -28.80 -0.71 14.74
CA ALA A 159 -28.22 -1.26 13.52
C ALA A 159 -27.68 -2.68 13.74
N PRO A 160 -27.57 -3.51 12.68
CA PRO A 160 -26.86 -4.79 12.74
C PRO A 160 -25.34 -4.57 12.73
N GLY A 161 -24.78 -4.11 13.86
CA GLY A 161 -23.35 -3.87 13.99
C GLY A 161 -22.50 -5.12 14.23
N PHE A 162 -21.20 -4.90 14.37
CA PHE A 162 -20.15 -5.91 14.50
C PHE A 162 -19.43 -5.80 15.86
N LYS A 163 -18.49 -6.69 16.13
CA LYS A 163 -17.61 -6.63 17.30
C LYS A 163 -16.16 -6.37 16.89
N TYR A 164 -15.86 -5.11 16.58
CA TYR A 164 -14.56 -4.66 16.04
C TYR A 164 -13.87 -3.59 16.90
N ASN A 165 -14.28 -3.41 18.17
CA ASN A 165 -13.58 -2.47 19.06
C ASN A 165 -12.19 -3.03 19.43
N LEU A 166 -11.19 -2.15 19.46
CA LEU A 166 -9.85 -2.46 19.93
C LEU A 166 -9.84 -2.56 21.46
N PRO A 167 -9.26 -3.61 22.07
CA PRO A 167 -9.04 -3.65 23.52
C PRO A 167 -7.98 -2.64 23.99
N ASP A 168 -8.11 -2.15 25.22
CA ASP A 168 -7.17 -1.18 25.80
C ASP A 168 -5.73 -1.70 25.89
N VAL A 169 -5.54 -3.01 26.07
CA VAL A 169 -4.21 -3.63 26.06
C VAL A 169 -3.53 -3.45 24.70
N ASN A 170 -4.27 -3.68 23.60
CA ASN A 170 -3.76 -3.45 22.24
C ASN A 170 -3.51 -1.95 21.99
N ALA A 171 -4.40 -1.08 22.51
CA ALA A 171 -4.23 0.37 22.40
C ALA A 171 -2.98 0.86 23.15
N ALA A 172 -2.67 0.30 24.32
CA ALA A 172 -1.46 0.63 25.09
C ALA A 172 -0.17 0.30 24.33
N ILE A 173 -0.12 -0.85 23.65
CA ILE A 173 0.98 -1.19 22.73
C ILE A 173 1.07 -0.14 21.63
N GLY A 174 -0.07 0.24 21.05
CA GLY A 174 -0.15 1.25 19.99
C GLY A 174 0.37 2.62 20.40
N LEU A 175 0.07 3.09 21.62
CA LEU A 175 0.57 4.36 22.15
C LEU A 175 2.10 4.35 22.22
N ALA A 176 2.70 3.31 22.82
CA ALA A 176 4.16 3.18 22.90
C ALA A 176 4.82 3.04 21.52
N GLN A 177 4.16 2.41 20.55
CA GLN A 177 4.63 2.30 19.17
C GLN A 177 4.54 3.64 18.42
N LEU A 178 3.47 4.40 18.65
CA LEU A 178 3.24 5.70 18.02
C LEU A 178 4.33 6.71 18.41
N GLU A 179 4.75 6.74 19.69
CA GLU A 179 5.86 7.57 20.17
C GLU A 179 7.18 7.30 19.43
N ARG A 180 7.35 6.08 18.92
CA ARG A 180 8.57 5.61 18.24
C ARG A 180 8.45 5.57 16.73
N ALA A 181 7.27 5.87 16.17
CA ALA A 181 6.95 5.63 14.76
C ALA A 181 7.93 6.32 13.80
N GLU A 182 8.23 7.60 14.03
CA GLU A 182 9.15 8.36 13.18
C GLU A 182 10.59 7.87 13.30
N ALA A 183 11.04 7.50 14.50
CA ALA A 183 12.37 6.94 14.70
C ALA A 183 12.52 5.60 13.95
N MET A 184 11.52 4.71 14.05
CA MET A 184 11.50 3.44 13.31
C MET A 184 11.43 3.65 11.79
N ARG A 185 10.67 4.65 11.32
CA ARG A 185 10.60 5.02 9.90
C ARG A 185 11.97 5.46 9.38
N ARG A 186 12.73 6.26 10.12
CA ARG A 186 14.09 6.69 9.75
C ARG A 186 15.05 5.52 9.58
N VAL A 187 15.01 4.54 10.49
CA VAL A 187 15.82 3.31 10.36
C VAL A 187 15.44 2.54 9.10
N ARG A 188 14.15 2.33 8.86
CA ARG A 188 13.67 1.67 7.63
C ARG A 188 14.05 2.43 6.37
N GLN A 189 14.01 3.77 6.39
CA GLN A 189 14.46 4.60 5.27
C GLN A 189 15.93 4.32 4.97
N HIS A 190 16.80 4.33 5.98
CA HIS A 190 18.21 4.03 5.78
C HIS A 190 18.42 2.65 5.16
N CYS A 191 17.66 1.64 5.60
CA CYS A 191 17.74 0.31 4.99
C CYS A 191 17.29 0.29 3.52
N VAL A 192 16.23 1.04 3.17
CA VAL A 192 15.77 1.16 1.79
C VAL A 192 16.82 1.83 0.92
N GLU A 193 17.42 2.92 1.39
CA GLU A 193 18.49 3.64 0.69
C GLU A 193 19.70 2.72 0.48
N TYR A 194 20.12 1.98 1.50
CA TYR A 194 21.20 1.00 1.40
C TYR A 194 20.95 -0.05 0.31
N TYR A 195 19.75 -0.66 0.29
CA TYR A 195 19.41 -1.63 -0.75
C TYR A 195 19.37 -1.01 -2.14
N LEU A 196 18.86 0.21 -2.30
CA LEU A 196 18.84 0.88 -3.61
C LEU A 196 20.25 1.12 -4.13
N ASP A 197 21.14 1.64 -3.28
CA ASP A 197 22.51 1.95 -3.66
C ASP A 197 23.29 0.68 -4.03
N HIS A 198 23.11 -0.39 -3.25
CA HIS A 198 23.91 -1.60 -3.40
C HIS A 198 23.32 -2.64 -4.34
N LEU A 199 22.03 -2.57 -4.70
CA LEU A 199 21.43 -3.41 -5.74
C LEU A 199 21.31 -2.68 -7.09
N ALA A 200 21.66 -1.38 -7.13
CA ALA A 200 21.77 -0.65 -8.39
C ALA A 200 22.76 -1.35 -9.34
N GLY A 201 22.45 -1.30 -10.63
CA GLY A 201 23.30 -1.87 -11.70
C GLY A 201 23.13 -3.37 -11.95
N ILE A 202 22.31 -4.09 -11.18
CA ILE A 202 21.94 -5.47 -11.53
C ILE A 202 20.87 -5.41 -12.63
N ASP A 203 21.28 -5.66 -13.87
CA ASP A 203 20.44 -5.45 -15.07
C ASP A 203 19.12 -6.23 -15.04
N CYS A 204 19.11 -7.42 -14.43
CA CYS A 204 17.94 -8.29 -14.36
C CYS A 204 16.99 -7.97 -13.19
N LEU A 205 17.14 -6.82 -12.51
CA LEU A 205 16.25 -6.35 -11.45
C LEU A 205 15.55 -5.03 -11.81
N ASP A 206 14.23 -4.95 -11.56
CA ASP A 206 13.54 -3.68 -11.37
C ASP A 206 13.47 -3.36 -9.87
N LEU A 207 14.12 -2.28 -9.46
CA LEU A 207 14.06 -1.74 -8.10
C LEU A 207 12.83 -0.84 -7.89
N PRO A 208 12.39 -0.60 -6.63
CA PRO A 208 11.32 0.35 -6.35
C PRO A 208 11.61 1.74 -6.92
N VAL A 209 10.68 2.26 -7.72
CA VAL A 209 10.70 3.67 -8.13
C VAL A 209 10.01 4.50 -7.07
N ASN A 210 10.70 5.51 -6.52
CA ASN A 210 10.10 6.44 -5.57
C ASN A 210 9.78 7.80 -6.21
N ARG A 211 8.57 8.30 -5.95
CA ARG A 211 8.05 9.57 -6.50
C ARG A 211 7.82 10.65 -5.44
N VAL A 212 8.20 10.38 -4.18
CA VAL A 212 8.11 11.33 -3.06
C VAL A 212 9.46 11.42 -2.36
N PRO A 213 9.74 12.47 -1.56
CA PRO A 213 10.87 12.44 -0.65
C PRO A 213 10.82 11.21 0.25
N TRP A 214 11.96 10.56 0.54
CA TRP A 214 11.99 9.39 1.42
C TRP A 214 11.48 9.67 2.84
N THR A 215 11.56 10.93 3.28
CA THR A 215 10.97 11.41 4.53
C THR A 215 9.44 11.30 4.56
N ASP A 216 8.80 11.30 3.38
CA ASP A 216 7.36 11.18 3.22
C ASP A 216 6.93 9.72 2.92
N HIS A 217 7.86 8.78 2.84
CA HIS A 217 7.60 7.36 2.60
C HIS A 217 7.54 6.56 3.91
N ALA A 218 6.64 5.58 3.99
CA ALA A 218 6.50 4.74 5.19
C ALA A 218 7.58 3.64 5.31
N CYS A 219 8.22 3.27 4.20
CA CYS A 219 9.29 2.25 4.14
C CYS A 219 8.85 0.92 4.78
N HIS A 220 7.63 0.46 4.46
CA HIS A 220 7.09 -0.77 5.03
C HIS A 220 7.71 -2.04 4.43
N LEU A 221 7.91 -2.06 3.11
CA LEU A 221 8.44 -3.19 2.35
C LEU A 221 9.53 -2.72 1.38
N PHE A 222 10.42 -3.64 1.00
CA PHE A 222 11.36 -3.47 -0.11
C PHE A 222 11.07 -4.50 -1.23
N PRO A 223 10.09 -4.23 -2.12
CA PRO A 223 9.78 -5.12 -3.23
C PRO A 223 10.72 -4.89 -4.43
N LEU A 224 11.20 -5.95 -5.06
CA LEU A 224 11.90 -5.90 -6.35
C LEU A 224 11.21 -6.83 -7.34
N VAL A 225 11.47 -6.64 -8.64
CA VAL A 225 10.98 -7.54 -9.69
C VAL A 225 12.17 -8.14 -10.42
N VAL A 226 12.29 -9.47 -10.34
CA VAL A 226 13.25 -10.24 -11.13
C VAL A 226 12.73 -10.33 -12.57
N LYS A 227 13.53 -9.85 -13.53
CA LYS A 227 13.17 -9.87 -14.95
C LYS A 227 13.28 -11.28 -15.54
N PRO A 228 12.52 -11.63 -16.59
CA PRO A 228 12.54 -12.96 -17.19
C PRO A 228 13.92 -13.44 -17.68
N GLU A 229 14.79 -12.51 -18.06
CA GLU A 229 16.16 -12.75 -18.53
C GLU A 229 17.18 -13.01 -17.41
N ALA A 230 16.77 -12.95 -16.14
CA ALA A 230 17.63 -13.26 -15.01
C ALA A 230 18.18 -14.70 -15.08
N PRO A 231 19.39 -14.96 -14.56
CA PRO A 231 20.00 -16.30 -14.59
C PRO A 231 19.18 -17.33 -13.79
N VAL A 232 18.41 -16.89 -12.81
CA VAL A 232 17.42 -17.71 -12.09
C VAL A 232 16.08 -17.00 -12.07
N ASN A 233 14.99 -17.76 -12.23
CA ASN A 233 13.65 -17.20 -12.09
C ASN A 233 13.33 -16.84 -10.62
N ARG A 234 12.28 -16.05 -10.43
CA ARG A 234 11.82 -15.57 -9.11
C ARG A 234 11.70 -16.69 -8.07
N ASN A 235 11.02 -17.79 -8.39
CA ASN A 235 10.79 -18.87 -7.42
C ASN A 235 12.11 -19.52 -7.01
N ARG A 236 13.02 -19.76 -7.97
CA ARG A 236 14.33 -20.33 -7.68
C ARG A 236 15.20 -19.38 -6.87
N LEU A 237 15.12 -18.07 -7.12
CA LEU A 237 15.79 -17.07 -6.28
C LEU A 237 15.30 -17.12 -4.82
N ILE A 238 13.98 -17.23 -4.60
CA ILE A 238 13.41 -17.35 -3.25
C ILE A 238 13.93 -18.60 -2.54
N GLU A 239 13.97 -19.75 -3.23
CA GLU A 239 14.50 -21.00 -2.68
C GLU A 239 15.99 -20.87 -2.31
N LEU A 240 16.81 -20.32 -3.20
CA LEU A 240 18.25 -20.12 -2.98
C LEU A 240 18.55 -19.14 -1.84
N LEU A 241 17.76 -18.06 -1.71
CA LEU A 241 17.87 -17.14 -0.58
C LEU A 241 17.46 -17.83 0.73
N PHE A 242 16.42 -18.65 0.71
CA PHE A 242 15.99 -19.42 1.89
C PHE A 242 17.05 -20.45 2.32
N GLU A 243 17.68 -21.15 1.37
CA GLU A 243 18.81 -22.06 1.62
C GLU A 243 19.98 -21.35 2.33
N ARG A 244 20.13 -20.03 2.11
CA ARG A 244 21.10 -19.13 2.78
C ARG A 244 20.57 -18.51 4.08
N GLY A 245 19.40 -18.91 4.57
CA GLY A 245 18.79 -18.36 5.79
C GLY A 245 18.12 -16.99 5.62
N ILE A 246 17.95 -16.51 4.38
CA ILE A 246 17.31 -15.22 4.08
C ILE A 246 15.82 -15.43 3.80
N GLY A 247 14.99 -15.02 4.75
CA GLY A 247 13.54 -15.02 4.59
C GLY A 247 13.07 -13.95 3.59
N THR A 248 12.33 -14.35 2.56
CA THR A 248 11.70 -13.42 1.60
C THR A 248 10.19 -13.64 1.53
N SER A 249 9.48 -12.74 0.86
CA SER A 249 8.04 -12.85 0.62
C SER A 249 7.68 -12.41 -0.81
N VAL A 250 6.41 -12.55 -1.18
CA VAL A 250 5.85 -12.06 -2.44
C VAL A 250 4.61 -11.21 -2.14
N HIS A 251 4.69 -9.91 -2.44
CA HIS A 251 3.59 -8.97 -2.26
C HIS A 251 3.15 -8.44 -3.63
N TYR A 252 2.07 -8.96 -4.23
CA TYR A 252 1.21 -10.06 -3.80
C TYR A 252 0.86 -10.97 -4.97
N LYS A 253 0.37 -12.18 -4.69
CA LYS A 253 -0.40 -12.94 -5.69
C LYS A 253 -1.63 -12.13 -6.09
N PRO A 254 -1.87 -11.87 -7.38
CA PRO A 254 -3.02 -11.08 -7.81
C PRO A 254 -4.34 -11.76 -7.46
N LEU A 255 -5.37 -10.96 -7.14
CA LEU A 255 -6.68 -11.48 -6.74
C LEU A 255 -7.29 -12.39 -7.84
N HIS A 256 -7.17 -12.02 -9.11
CA HIS A 256 -7.68 -12.83 -10.23
C HIS A 256 -6.99 -14.19 -10.39
N ARG A 257 -5.87 -14.45 -9.70
CA ARG A 257 -5.22 -15.77 -9.62
C ARG A 257 -5.65 -16.59 -8.39
N MET A 258 -6.35 -16.00 -7.43
CA MET A 258 -6.84 -16.69 -6.24
C MET A 258 -8.18 -17.38 -6.53
N THR A 259 -8.29 -18.66 -6.17
CA THR A 259 -9.43 -19.55 -6.49
C THR A 259 -10.78 -18.88 -6.25
N TYR A 260 -11.00 -18.33 -5.06
CA TYR A 260 -12.27 -17.69 -4.69
C TYR A 260 -12.65 -16.55 -5.64
N TYR A 261 -11.74 -15.59 -5.87
CA TYR A 261 -12.04 -14.42 -6.70
C TYR A 261 -12.14 -14.79 -8.18
N ARG A 262 -11.23 -15.64 -8.67
CA ARG A 262 -11.23 -16.12 -10.05
C ARG A 262 -12.54 -16.79 -10.41
N GLU A 263 -13.03 -17.71 -9.58
CA GLU A 263 -14.23 -18.50 -9.87
C GLU A 263 -15.50 -17.70 -9.61
N ARG A 264 -15.58 -17.00 -8.48
CA ARG A 264 -16.75 -16.19 -8.13
C ARG A 264 -17.01 -15.08 -9.13
N TYR A 265 -15.95 -14.46 -9.65
CA TYR A 265 -16.06 -13.30 -10.52
C TYR A 265 -15.60 -13.56 -11.96
N GLN A 266 -15.31 -14.82 -12.31
CA GLN A 266 -14.92 -15.27 -13.66
C GLN A 266 -13.77 -14.42 -14.25
N LEU A 267 -12.76 -14.17 -13.43
CA LEU A 267 -11.66 -13.26 -13.80
C LEU A 267 -10.66 -13.95 -14.73
N ASN A 268 -10.34 -13.29 -15.85
CA ASN A 268 -9.31 -13.73 -16.79
C ASN A 268 -7.97 -13.00 -16.51
N PRO A 269 -6.86 -13.72 -16.27
CA PRO A 269 -5.53 -13.11 -16.11
C PRO A 269 -5.08 -12.20 -17.27
N GLU A 270 -5.53 -12.44 -18.49
CA GLU A 270 -5.18 -11.63 -19.67
C GLU A 270 -5.69 -10.18 -19.56
N LEU A 271 -6.70 -9.93 -18.72
CA LEU A 271 -7.22 -8.59 -18.45
C LEU A 271 -6.30 -7.78 -17.51
N PHE A 272 -5.31 -8.43 -16.89
CA PHE A 272 -4.45 -7.83 -15.87
C PHE A 272 -2.94 -8.06 -16.17
N PRO A 273 -2.46 -7.73 -17.38
CA PRO A 273 -1.11 -8.11 -17.82
C PRO A 273 -0.01 -7.49 -16.96
N ASN A 274 -0.20 -6.27 -16.45
CA ASN A 274 0.78 -5.61 -15.58
C ASN A 274 0.87 -6.28 -14.20
N ALA A 275 -0.27 -6.64 -13.61
CA ALA A 275 -0.29 -7.35 -12.34
C ALA A 275 0.33 -8.75 -12.46
N GLU A 276 0.10 -9.42 -13.59
CA GLU A 276 0.75 -10.70 -13.92
C GLU A 276 2.26 -10.57 -14.03
N ARG A 277 2.74 -9.61 -14.83
CA ARG A 277 4.17 -9.38 -15.03
C ARG A 277 4.88 -9.09 -13.70
N ILE A 278 4.33 -8.16 -12.90
CA ILE A 278 4.91 -7.80 -11.60
C ILE A 278 4.92 -9.01 -10.67
N TRP A 279 3.80 -9.72 -10.55
CA TRP A 279 3.70 -10.88 -9.65
C TRP A 279 4.67 -12.01 -10.02
N GLN A 280 4.89 -12.27 -11.31
CA GLN A 280 5.80 -13.33 -11.76
C GLN A 280 7.25 -13.09 -11.33
N GLY A 281 7.69 -11.83 -11.32
CA GLY A 281 9.04 -11.44 -10.89
C GLY A 281 9.15 -10.96 -9.42
N ALA A 282 8.05 -10.67 -8.73
CA ALA A 282 8.09 -10.01 -7.43
C ALA A 282 8.79 -10.83 -6.33
N VAL A 283 9.79 -10.24 -5.69
CA VAL A 283 10.38 -10.70 -4.42
C VAL A 283 10.38 -9.52 -3.46
N THR A 284 10.13 -9.75 -2.18
CA THR A 284 10.26 -8.74 -1.14
C THR A 284 11.37 -9.14 -0.19
N LEU A 285 12.38 -8.29 -0.09
CA LEU A 285 13.51 -8.48 0.80
C LEU A 285 13.14 -8.09 2.24
N PRO A 286 13.88 -8.64 3.24
CA PRO A 286 13.75 -8.23 4.64
C PRO A 286 13.80 -6.71 4.82
N LEU A 287 12.86 -6.14 5.56
CA LEU A 287 12.88 -4.72 5.92
C LEU A 287 12.20 -4.50 7.28
N TYR A 288 12.99 -4.25 8.32
CA TYR A 288 12.51 -3.99 9.68
C TYR A 288 13.54 -3.23 10.53
N PRO A 289 13.15 -2.54 11.62
CA PRO A 289 14.02 -1.60 12.33
C PRO A 289 15.20 -2.25 13.08
N SER A 290 15.18 -3.55 13.30
CA SER A 290 16.28 -4.30 13.93
C SER A 290 17.18 -5.01 12.92
N LEU A 291 17.00 -4.77 11.62
CA LEU A 291 17.85 -5.31 10.57
C LEU A 291 19.18 -4.55 10.60
N THR A 292 20.29 -5.23 10.87
CA THR A 292 21.61 -4.59 10.98
C THR A 292 22.19 -4.27 9.60
N GLU A 293 23.25 -3.44 9.56
CA GLU A 293 23.99 -3.22 8.31
C GLU A 293 24.67 -4.51 7.83
N GLU A 294 25.17 -5.35 8.75
CA GLU A 294 25.76 -6.67 8.46
C GLU A 294 24.74 -7.61 7.81
N ASP A 295 23.52 -7.68 8.37
CA ASP A 295 22.41 -8.45 7.77
C ASP A 295 22.07 -7.94 6.37
N GLN A 296 22.04 -6.62 6.17
CA GLN A 296 21.74 -6.04 4.87
C GLN A 296 22.83 -6.32 3.84
N ALA A 297 24.10 -6.19 4.22
CA ALA A 297 25.24 -6.53 3.39
C ALA A 297 25.18 -7.99 2.96
N TYR A 298 24.87 -8.90 3.89
CA TYR A 298 24.70 -10.32 3.58
C TYR A 298 23.58 -10.58 2.57
N VAL A 299 22.43 -9.91 2.74
CA VAL A 299 21.31 -10.02 1.78
C VAL A 299 21.70 -9.50 0.39
N VAL A 300 22.38 -8.35 0.33
CA VAL A 300 22.85 -7.75 -0.93
C VAL A 300 23.84 -8.67 -1.64
N GLU A 301 24.84 -9.17 -0.92
CA GLU A 301 25.86 -10.09 -1.46
C GLU A 301 25.20 -11.34 -2.04
N ALA A 302 24.28 -11.96 -1.28
CA ALA A 302 23.55 -13.13 -1.75
C ALA A 302 22.73 -12.85 -3.01
N VAL A 303 22.05 -11.70 -3.09
CA VAL A 303 21.29 -11.32 -4.29
C VAL A 303 22.22 -11.10 -5.49
N ARG A 304 23.35 -10.42 -5.31
CA ARG A 304 24.34 -10.17 -6.37
C ARG A 304 24.94 -11.46 -6.90
N GLU A 305 25.42 -12.35 -6.02
CA GLU A 305 25.99 -13.63 -6.45
C GLU A 305 25.02 -14.46 -7.30
N LEU A 306 23.74 -14.45 -6.93
CA LEU A 306 22.70 -15.23 -7.59
C LEU A 306 22.20 -14.63 -8.91
N LEU A 307 22.34 -13.33 -9.12
CA LEU A 307 21.71 -12.61 -10.24
C LEU A 307 22.67 -11.88 -11.18
N ASP A 308 23.81 -11.43 -10.68
CA ASP A 308 24.82 -10.69 -11.44
C ASP A 308 25.93 -11.61 -11.97
N GLY A 309 25.95 -12.88 -11.52
CA GLY A 309 27.05 -13.80 -11.77
C GLY A 309 28.29 -13.25 -11.08
N GLY A 310 28.41 -13.51 -9.77
CA GLY A 310 29.49 -12.96 -8.95
C GLY A 310 30.83 -13.01 -9.68
N SER A 311 31.52 -11.87 -9.74
CA SER A 311 32.89 -11.80 -10.23
C SER A 311 33.75 -12.76 -9.41
N GLN A 312 33.94 -13.96 -9.94
CA GLN A 312 35.05 -14.86 -9.63
C GLN A 312 35.87 -15.02 -10.90
#